data_AF-A0A812ZGC3-F1
#
_entry.id   AF-A0A812ZGC3-F1
#
_cell.length_a   1.000
_cell.length_b   1.000
_cell.length_c   1.000
_cell.angle_alpha   90.00
_cell.angle_beta   90.00
_cell.angle_gamma   90.00
#
_symmetry.space_group_name_H-M   'P 1'
#
loop_
_entity.id
_entity.type
_entity.pdbx_description
1 polymer ?
#
loop_
_entity_poly.entity_id
_entity_poly.type
_entity_poly.pdbx_seq_one_letter_code
_entity_poly.pdbx_strand_id
1 'polypeptide(L)'
;MACAEFSLENLSRVLQTYEGRDKTARLVQFASRFVVGLTAQASSRTFLRAVHGDARKLLAAVTSARRTYRIGRELPILLSFSSAMAQPKLMDIALDLSKKATLVMYFLTDHLGWLKQVLRDAKSAASTIQRGLAWLAISSFVSAISGVRHLCAAPDVPSQDRQARTDGRSDLQPQKRREAFVLIFRDCLLAFQALHLARILEGGDSLVGILGMVTSIIDIARVWPVQRCPKQEETATAVMQDESQQCAESEFGEAGSTFSGQTSTTRESFESEVSESTSVQIAGLQL
;
A
#
# COMPACT_ATOMS: atom_id res chain seq x y z
N MET A 1 4.52 -9.37 15.49
CA MET A 1 5.28 -8.11 15.55
C MET A 1 4.56 -7.14 16.45
N ALA A 2 5.22 -6.63 17.50
CA ALA A 2 4.70 -5.52 18.27
C ALA A 2 4.86 -4.24 17.43
N CYS A 3 3.75 -3.54 17.16
CA CYS A 3 3.81 -2.23 16.55
C CYS A 3 4.40 -1.25 17.56
N ALA A 4 5.21 -0.28 17.08
CA ALA A 4 5.66 0.79 17.95
C ALA A 4 4.46 1.55 18.54
N GLU A 5 4.62 2.07 19.76
CA GLU A 5 3.57 2.86 20.42
C GLU A 5 3.15 4.07 19.58
N PHE A 6 1.90 4.50 19.77
CA PHE A 6 1.41 5.69 19.10
C PHE A 6 2.11 6.93 19.66
N SER A 7 2.97 7.54 18.85
CA SER A 7 3.67 8.79 19.15
C SER A 7 3.64 9.72 17.94
N LEU A 8 3.74 11.03 18.19
CA LEU A 8 3.83 12.03 17.13
C LEU A 8 5.07 11.81 16.25
N GLU A 9 6.16 11.30 16.83
CA GLU A 9 7.37 10.96 16.09
C GLU A 9 7.11 9.79 15.11
N ASN A 10 6.47 8.71 15.57
CA ASN A 10 6.15 7.56 14.72
C ASN A 10 5.14 7.96 13.62
N LEU A 11 4.15 8.79 13.96
CA LEU A 11 3.23 9.34 12.96
C LEU A 11 3.98 10.19 11.91
N SER A 12 4.88 11.07 12.35
CA SER A 12 5.72 11.88 11.46
C SER A 12 6.54 11.00 10.51
N ARG A 13 7.19 9.95 11.03
CA ARG A 13 7.94 8.97 10.19
C ARG A 13 7.05 8.33 9.14
N VAL A 14 5.84 7.88 9.51
CA VAL A 14 4.88 7.31 8.55
C VAL A 14 4.49 8.35 7.49
N LEU A 15 4.17 9.58 7.88
CA LEU A 15 3.79 10.67 6.98
C LEU A 15 4.93 11.19 6.10
N GLN A 16 6.19 10.98 6.47
CA GLN A 16 7.33 11.28 5.61
C GLN A 16 7.42 10.29 4.44
N THR A 17 6.99 9.04 4.62
CA THR A 17 6.94 8.08 3.53
C THR A 17 5.81 8.38 2.55
N TYR A 18 6.06 8.13 1.27
CA TYR A 18 5.04 8.24 0.22
C TYR A 18 3.85 7.31 0.47
N GLU A 19 4.12 6.09 0.96
CA GLU A 19 3.08 5.11 1.23
C GLU A 19 2.19 5.48 2.42
N GLY A 20 2.79 5.99 3.50
CA GLY A 20 2.03 6.48 4.64
C GLY A 20 1.13 7.65 4.28
N ARG A 21 1.59 8.55 3.39
CA ARG A 21 0.77 9.66 2.86
C ARG A 21 -0.44 9.18 2.07
N ASP A 22 -0.26 8.26 1.10
CA ASP A 22 -1.42 7.73 0.35
C ASP A 22 -2.44 7.04 1.26
N LYS A 23 -1.98 6.23 2.21
CA LYS A 23 -2.85 5.49 3.13
C LYS A 23 -3.57 6.40 4.12
N THR A 24 -2.91 7.45 4.60
CA THR A 24 -3.55 8.46 5.46
C THR A 24 -4.55 9.28 4.68
N ALA A 25 -4.21 9.71 3.46
CA ALA A 25 -5.14 10.38 2.57
C ALA A 25 -6.35 9.49 2.26
N ARG A 26 -6.16 8.18 2.10
CA ARG A 26 -7.25 7.21 1.94
C ARG A 26 -8.20 7.21 3.15
N LEU A 27 -7.66 7.24 4.37
CA LEU A 27 -8.48 7.31 5.58
C LEU A 27 -9.34 8.58 5.59
N VAL A 28 -8.75 9.74 5.29
CA VAL A 28 -9.48 11.03 5.21
C VAL A 28 -10.53 11.01 4.10
N GLN A 29 -10.21 10.41 2.95
CA GLN A 29 -11.14 10.23 1.84
C GLN A 29 -12.39 9.46 2.30
N PHE A 30 -12.22 8.32 2.97
CA PHE A 30 -13.36 7.51 3.41
C PHE A 30 -14.10 8.10 4.61
N ALA A 31 -13.42 8.80 5.51
CA ALA A 31 -14.06 9.59 6.57
C ALA A 31 -14.96 10.69 5.96
N SER A 32 -14.47 11.38 4.92
CA SER A 32 -15.27 12.37 4.19
C SER A 32 -16.48 11.72 3.52
N ARG A 33 -16.30 10.55 2.89
CA ARG A 33 -17.41 9.78 2.28
C ARG A 33 -18.46 9.36 3.32
N PHE A 34 -18.03 8.96 4.52
CA PHE A 34 -18.94 8.64 5.61
C PHE A 34 -19.82 9.83 5.98
N VAL A 35 -19.23 11.02 6.15
CA VAL A 35 -19.95 12.26 6.44
C VAL A 35 -20.92 12.62 5.29
N VAL A 36 -20.50 12.46 4.04
CA VAL A 36 -21.37 12.65 2.86
C VAL A 36 -22.59 11.72 2.94
N GLY A 37 -22.39 10.46 3.30
CA GLY A 37 -23.47 9.48 3.46
C GLY A 37 -24.43 9.82 4.60
N LEU A 38 -23.91 10.24 5.77
CA LEU A 38 -24.74 10.64 6.91
C LEU A 38 -25.59 11.89 6.62
N THR A 39 -25.05 12.80 5.81
CA THR A 39 -25.69 14.08 5.50
C THR A 39 -26.50 14.06 4.20
N ALA A 40 -26.58 12.91 3.51
CA ALA A 40 -27.23 12.79 2.20
C ALA A 40 -28.72 13.18 2.19
N GLN A 41 -29.42 13.02 3.33
CA GLN A 41 -30.84 13.34 3.47
C GLN A 41 -31.11 14.71 4.10
N ALA A 42 -30.07 15.54 4.27
CA ALA A 42 -30.22 16.85 4.90
C ALA A 42 -31.08 17.80 4.06
N SER A 43 -32.02 18.49 4.72
CA SER A 43 -32.87 19.51 4.08
C SER A 43 -32.05 20.71 3.58
N SER A 44 -32.56 21.38 2.54
CA SER A 44 -31.85 22.36 1.71
C SER A 44 -31.36 23.62 2.44
N ARG A 45 -31.91 23.92 3.63
CA ARG A 45 -31.59 25.14 4.42
C ARG A 45 -30.85 24.86 5.74
N THR A 46 -30.23 23.70 5.89
CA THR A 46 -29.62 23.27 7.16
C THR A 46 -28.09 23.37 7.16
N PHE A 47 -27.50 23.57 8.35
CA PHE A 47 -26.04 23.45 8.57
C PHE A 47 -25.47 22.13 8.01
N LEU A 48 -26.24 21.05 8.08
CA LEU A 48 -25.87 19.75 7.52
C LEU A 48 -25.62 19.78 6.02
N ARG A 49 -26.30 20.66 5.25
CA ARG A 49 -26.02 20.85 3.82
C ARG A 49 -24.68 21.51 3.57
N ALA A 50 -24.28 22.47 4.41
CA ALA A 50 -22.95 23.08 4.31
C ALA A 50 -21.87 22.03 4.59
N VAL A 51 -22.02 21.25 5.67
CA VAL A 51 -21.13 20.12 6.00
C VAL A 51 -21.07 19.10 4.87
N HIS A 52 -22.22 18.75 4.27
CA HIS A 52 -22.28 17.87 3.10
C HIS A 52 -21.46 18.41 1.93
N GLY A 53 -21.64 19.69 1.60
CA GLY A 53 -20.91 20.36 0.53
C GLY A 53 -19.40 20.35 0.75
N ASP A 54 -18.96 20.67 1.96
CA ASP A 54 -17.53 20.72 2.29
C ASP A 54 -16.90 19.34 2.38
N ALA A 55 -17.62 18.34 2.91
CA ALA A 55 -17.18 16.95 2.90
C ALA A 55 -17.03 16.41 1.47
N ARG A 56 -17.92 16.79 0.53
CA ARG A 56 -17.78 16.44 -0.89
C ARG A 56 -16.56 17.09 -1.55
N LYS A 57 -16.29 18.36 -1.25
CA LYS A 57 -15.09 19.06 -1.75
C LYS A 57 -13.82 18.40 -1.22
N LEU A 58 -13.76 18.10 0.09
CA LEU A 58 -12.63 17.41 0.71
C LEU A 58 -12.43 16.02 0.10
N LEU A 59 -13.51 15.25 -0.06
CA LEU A 59 -13.49 13.95 -0.72
C LEU A 59 -12.88 14.04 -2.12
N ALA A 60 -13.32 14.99 -2.93
CA ALA A 60 -12.81 15.19 -4.29
C ALA A 60 -11.33 15.61 -4.31
N ALA A 61 -10.94 16.57 -3.46
CA ALA A 61 -9.58 17.07 -3.36
C ALA A 61 -8.60 15.96 -2.94
N VAL A 62 -8.93 15.22 -1.89
CA VAL A 62 -8.11 14.11 -1.38
C VAL A 62 -8.06 12.96 -2.39
N THR A 63 -9.16 12.63 -3.06
CA THR A 63 -9.16 11.61 -4.13
C THR A 63 -8.22 12.00 -5.26
N SER A 64 -8.23 13.26 -5.67
CA SER A 64 -7.32 13.76 -6.72
C SER A 64 -5.86 13.72 -6.25
N ALA A 65 -5.57 14.19 -5.03
CA ALA A 65 -4.22 14.16 -4.46
C ALA A 65 -3.66 12.72 -4.37
N ARG A 66 -4.49 11.73 -4.02
CA ARG A 66 -4.05 10.33 -3.96
C ARG A 66 -3.60 9.77 -5.30
N ARG A 67 -4.13 10.26 -6.42
CA ARG A 67 -3.72 9.75 -7.74
C ARG A 67 -2.28 10.14 -8.08
N THR A 68 -1.79 11.27 -7.58
CA THR A 68 -0.37 11.62 -7.72
C THR A 68 0.50 10.67 -6.89
N TYR A 69 0.00 10.20 -5.75
CA TYR A 69 0.63 9.13 -4.95
C TYR A 69 0.50 7.71 -5.53
N ARG A 70 0.10 7.56 -6.79
CA ARG A 70 0.10 6.25 -7.47
C ARG A 70 1.01 6.18 -8.68
N ILE A 71 1.52 7.30 -9.17
CA ILE A 71 2.41 7.32 -10.35
C ILE A 71 3.64 6.46 -10.06
N GLY A 72 3.89 5.46 -10.89
CA GLY A 72 5.02 4.53 -10.76
C GLY A 72 4.77 3.33 -9.84
N ARG A 73 3.58 3.19 -9.23
CA ARG A 73 3.24 2.00 -8.40
C ARG A 73 3.12 0.72 -9.22
N GLU A 74 2.91 0.83 -10.52
CA GLU A 74 2.89 -0.26 -11.48
C GLU A 74 4.26 -0.91 -11.68
N LEU A 75 5.37 -0.15 -11.57
CA LEU A 75 6.73 -0.66 -11.79
C LEU A 75 7.11 -1.82 -10.85
N PRO A 76 7.00 -1.71 -9.51
CA PRO A 76 7.32 -2.83 -8.63
C PRO A 76 6.39 -4.03 -8.84
N ILE A 77 5.14 -3.80 -9.28
CA ILE A 77 4.22 -4.89 -9.61
C ILE A 77 4.73 -5.63 -10.84
N LEU A 78 5.09 -4.91 -11.91
CA LEU A 78 5.66 -5.47 -13.14
C LEU A 78 6.97 -6.23 -12.89
N LEU A 79 7.88 -5.67 -12.08
CA LEU A 79 9.13 -6.34 -11.72
C LEU A 79 8.90 -7.65 -10.94
N SER A 80 7.77 -7.77 -10.23
CA SER A 80 7.42 -8.98 -9.48
C SER A 80 6.76 -10.10 -10.31
N PHE A 81 6.57 -9.92 -11.63
CA PHE A 81 6.00 -10.96 -12.50
C PHE A 81 6.94 -12.16 -12.64
N SER A 82 8.26 -11.93 -12.71
CA SER A 82 9.25 -13.00 -12.81
C SER A 82 9.19 -13.94 -11.60
N SER A 83 9.05 -13.38 -10.40
CA SER A 83 8.90 -14.14 -9.15
C SER A 83 7.59 -14.93 -9.11
N ALA A 84 6.49 -14.39 -9.68
CA ALA A 84 5.22 -15.10 -9.76
C ALA A 84 5.30 -16.35 -10.65
N MET A 85 6.03 -16.25 -11.77
CA MET A 85 6.23 -17.37 -12.70
C MET A 85 7.13 -18.47 -12.13
N ALA A 86 7.96 -18.16 -11.12
CA ALA A 86 8.85 -19.12 -10.48
C ALA A 86 8.14 -20.06 -9.48
N GLN A 87 6.83 -19.90 -9.26
CA GLN A 87 6.09 -20.78 -8.34
C GLN A 87 5.89 -22.19 -8.92
N PRO A 88 5.95 -23.25 -8.09
CA PRO A 88 5.93 -24.63 -8.60
C PRO A 88 4.54 -25.11 -9.05
N LYS A 89 3.47 -24.49 -8.56
CA LYS A 89 2.08 -24.93 -8.81
C LYS A 89 1.40 -23.99 -9.81
N LEU A 90 0.91 -24.54 -10.93
CA LEU A 90 0.24 -23.78 -11.99
C LEU A 90 -0.93 -22.92 -11.47
N MET A 91 -1.71 -23.44 -10.52
CA MET A 91 -2.84 -22.69 -9.95
C MET A 91 -2.36 -21.46 -9.16
N ASP A 92 -1.25 -21.59 -8.42
CA ASP A 92 -0.73 -20.49 -7.60
C ASP A 92 -0.07 -19.44 -8.52
N ILE A 93 0.61 -19.87 -9.60
CA ILE A 93 1.07 -18.99 -10.69
C ILE A 93 -0.11 -18.23 -11.30
N ALA A 94 -1.17 -18.94 -11.70
CA ALA A 94 -2.32 -18.34 -12.36
C ALA A 94 -3.01 -17.30 -11.46
N LEU A 95 -3.20 -17.60 -10.18
CA LEU A 95 -3.82 -16.67 -9.23
C LEU A 95 -2.94 -15.43 -8.95
N ASP A 96 -1.63 -15.61 -8.73
CA ASP A 96 -0.73 -14.50 -8.44
C ASP A 96 -0.54 -13.61 -9.68
N LEU A 97 -0.38 -14.21 -10.86
CA LEU A 97 -0.29 -13.48 -12.12
C LEU A 97 -1.59 -12.73 -12.42
N SER A 98 -2.75 -13.36 -12.23
CA SER A 98 -4.06 -12.73 -12.43
C SER A 98 -4.27 -11.54 -11.49
N LYS A 99 -3.89 -11.68 -10.21
CA LYS A 99 -3.92 -10.60 -9.23
C LYS A 99 -3.04 -9.42 -9.66
N LYS A 100 -1.79 -9.69 -10.06
CA LYS A 100 -0.85 -8.65 -10.49
C LYS A 100 -1.31 -7.97 -11.79
N ALA A 101 -1.73 -8.74 -12.78
CA ALA A 101 -2.22 -8.22 -14.06
C ALA A 101 -3.44 -7.32 -13.89
N THR A 102 -4.45 -7.76 -13.14
CA THR A 102 -5.64 -6.94 -12.85
C THR A 102 -5.29 -5.68 -12.06
N LEU A 103 -4.30 -5.73 -11.15
CA LEU A 103 -3.83 -4.56 -10.43
C LEU A 103 -3.08 -3.56 -11.33
N VAL A 104 -2.26 -4.03 -12.27
CA VAL A 104 -1.63 -3.17 -13.30
C VAL A 104 -2.70 -2.51 -14.17
N MET A 105 -3.69 -3.29 -14.64
CA MET A 105 -4.81 -2.75 -15.42
C MET A 105 -5.60 -1.69 -14.66
N TYR A 106 -5.79 -1.88 -13.35
CA TYR A 106 -6.37 -0.85 -12.48
C TYR A 106 -5.56 0.45 -12.50
N PHE A 107 -4.24 0.41 -12.27
CA PHE A 107 -3.42 1.62 -12.27
C PHE A 107 -3.41 2.32 -13.63
N LEU A 108 -3.23 1.58 -14.73
CA LEU A 108 -3.26 2.14 -16.08
C LEU A 108 -4.59 2.84 -16.38
N THR A 109 -5.72 2.21 -16.04
CA THR A 109 -7.05 2.81 -16.26
C THR A 109 -7.34 3.99 -15.33
N ASP A 110 -6.87 3.98 -14.08
CA ASP A 110 -6.95 5.11 -13.16
C ASP A 110 -6.14 6.31 -13.69
N HIS A 111 -4.94 6.08 -14.22
CA HIS A 111 -4.12 7.11 -14.85
C HIS A 111 -4.78 7.70 -16.10
N LEU A 112 -5.31 6.86 -17.00
CA LEU A 112 -6.04 7.32 -18.18
C LEU A 112 -7.30 8.11 -17.79
N GLY A 113 -8.04 7.63 -16.79
CA GLY A 113 -9.21 8.31 -16.26
C GLY A 113 -8.88 9.68 -15.66
N TRP A 114 -7.77 9.78 -14.94
CA TRP A 114 -7.28 11.04 -14.39
C TRP A 114 -6.79 12.01 -15.48
N LEU A 115 -6.03 11.52 -16.46
CA LEU A 115 -5.59 12.32 -17.61
C LEU A 115 -6.79 12.91 -18.35
N LYS A 116 -7.82 12.11 -18.64
CA LYS A 116 -9.08 12.60 -19.23
C LYS A 116 -9.76 13.67 -18.39
N GLN A 117 -9.75 13.52 -17.06
CA GLN A 117 -10.32 14.51 -16.14
C GLN A 117 -9.55 15.84 -16.21
N VAL A 118 -8.21 15.80 -16.28
CA VAL A 118 -7.36 16.99 -16.45
C VAL A 118 -7.58 17.65 -17.82
N LEU A 119 -7.77 16.85 -18.87
CA LEU A 119 -8.10 17.30 -20.24
C LEU A 119 -9.56 17.76 -20.41
N ARG A 120 -10.31 17.93 -19.31
CA ARG A 120 -11.70 18.42 -19.28
C ARG A 120 -12.75 17.50 -19.94
N ASP A 121 -12.42 16.24 -20.22
CA ASP A 121 -13.40 15.23 -20.65
C ASP A 121 -14.00 14.48 -19.44
N ALA A 122 -14.81 15.21 -18.67
CA ALA A 122 -15.36 14.76 -17.41
C ALA A 122 -16.24 13.50 -17.53
N LYS A 123 -17.06 13.40 -18.58
CA LYS A 123 -18.00 12.29 -18.78
C LYS A 123 -17.25 11.00 -19.11
N SER A 124 -16.30 11.07 -20.04
CA SER A 124 -15.47 9.92 -20.42
C SER A 124 -14.56 9.48 -19.27
N ALA A 125 -14.01 10.44 -18.51
CA ALA A 125 -13.19 10.19 -17.33
C ALA A 125 -13.93 9.34 -16.29
N ALA A 126 -15.15 9.72 -15.93
CA ALA A 126 -15.95 9.00 -14.93
C ALA A 126 -16.16 7.53 -15.30
N SER A 127 -16.54 7.24 -16.55
CA SER A 127 -16.72 5.87 -17.02
C SER A 127 -15.40 5.07 -17.04
N THR A 128 -14.28 5.72 -17.37
CA THR A 128 -12.95 5.09 -17.38
C THR A 128 -12.51 4.73 -15.96
N ILE A 129 -12.73 5.64 -15.00
CA ILE A 129 -12.44 5.43 -13.58
C ILE A 129 -13.29 4.30 -13.01
N GLN A 130 -14.58 4.23 -13.35
CA GLN A 130 -15.47 3.13 -12.92
C GLN A 130 -14.98 1.76 -13.41
N ARG A 131 -14.52 1.67 -14.67
CA ARG A 131 -13.89 0.44 -15.19
C ARG A 131 -12.61 0.09 -14.42
N GLY A 132 -11.79 1.09 -14.09
CA GLY A 132 -10.62 0.88 -13.24
C GLY A 132 -11.00 0.29 -11.88
N LEU A 133 -12.03 0.83 -11.23
CA LEU A 133 -12.52 0.32 -9.96
C LEU A 133 -13.04 -1.12 -10.05
N ALA A 134 -13.63 -1.52 -11.19
CA ALA A 134 -13.98 -2.93 -11.42
C ALA A 134 -12.73 -3.84 -11.45
N TRP A 135 -11.63 -3.41 -12.09
CA TRP A 135 -10.36 -4.15 -12.04
C TRP A 135 -9.80 -4.28 -10.63
N LEU A 136 -9.89 -3.23 -9.83
CA LEU A 136 -9.49 -3.27 -8.41
C LEU A 136 -10.34 -4.26 -7.62
N ALA A 137 -11.65 -4.31 -7.87
CA ALA A 137 -12.55 -5.25 -7.21
C ALA A 137 -12.17 -6.70 -7.53
N ILE A 138 -11.92 -7.01 -8.81
CA ILE A 138 -11.49 -8.34 -9.27
C ILE A 138 -10.15 -8.71 -8.62
N SER A 139 -9.15 -7.82 -8.66
CA SER A 139 -7.83 -8.06 -8.06
C SER A 139 -7.90 -8.37 -6.56
N SER A 140 -8.76 -7.63 -5.84
CA SER A 140 -8.98 -7.82 -4.41
C SER A 140 -9.67 -9.15 -4.12
N PHE A 141 -10.65 -9.52 -4.94
CA PHE A 141 -11.34 -10.81 -4.82
C PHE A 141 -10.40 -12.00 -5.07
N VAL A 142 -9.58 -11.93 -6.13
CA VAL A 142 -8.55 -12.95 -6.43
C VAL A 142 -7.54 -13.05 -5.27
N SER A 143 -7.16 -11.92 -4.68
CA SER A 143 -6.26 -11.88 -3.51
C SER A 143 -6.88 -12.60 -2.30
N ALA A 144 -8.16 -12.37 -2.03
CA ALA A 144 -8.88 -13.04 -0.94
C ALA A 144 -8.95 -14.55 -1.17
N ILE A 145 -9.29 -15.01 -2.39
CA ILE A 145 -9.33 -16.44 -2.74
C ILE A 145 -7.95 -17.09 -2.55
N SER A 146 -6.90 -16.45 -3.04
CA SER A 146 -5.52 -16.92 -2.86
C SER A 146 -5.17 -17.03 -1.37
N GLY A 147 -5.53 -16.04 -0.55
CA GLY A 147 -5.32 -16.08 0.89
C GLY A 147 -6.07 -17.22 1.59
N VAL A 148 -7.35 -17.44 1.26
CA VAL A 148 -8.14 -18.55 1.81
C VAL A 148 -7.52 -19.89 1.44
N ARG A 149 -7.11 -20.06 0.19
CA ARG A 149 -6.42 -21.27 -0.28
C ARG A 149 -5.12 -21.51 0.49
N HIS A 150 -4.31 -20.48 0.71
CA HIS A 150 -3.08 -20.60 1.51
C HIS A 150 -3.37 -20.99 2.96
N LEU A 151 -4.47 -20.50 3.55
CA LEU A 151 -4.90 -20.90 4.89
C LEU A 151 -5.37 -22.36 4.95
N CYS A 152 -6.15 -22.82 3.95
CA CYS A 152 -6.66 -24.19 3.90
C CYS A 152 -5.58 -25.21 3.53
N ALA A 153 -4.62 -24.83 2.69
CA ALA A 153 -3.55 -25.71 2.21
C ALA A 153 -2.35 -25.81 3.18
N ALA A 154 -2.28 -24.94 4.20
CA ALA A 154 -1.30 -25.07 5.27
C ALA A 154 -1.70 -26.29 6.11
N PRO A 155 -1.06 -27.46 5.92
CA PRO A 155 -1.44 -28.64 6.67
C PRO A 155 -1.23 -28.30 8.15
N ASP A 156 -2.14 -28.77 9.01
CA ASP A 156 -1.88 -28.86 10.44
C ASP A 156 -0.79 -29.93 10.61
N VAL A 157 0.44 -29.67 10.13
CA VAL A 157 1.57 -30.58 10.31
C VAL A 157 1.75 -30.65 11.83
N PRO A 158 1.31 -31.75 12.47
CA PRO A 158 1.61 -31.96 13.87
C PRO A 158 3.12 -32.04 13.85
N SER A 159 3.76 -31.12 14.56
CA SER A 159 5.20 -30.99 14.55
C SER A 159 5.78 -32.21 15.29
N GLN A 160 5.80 -33.37 14.65
CA GLN A 160 6.14 -34.64 15.27
C GLN A 160 7.66 -34.77 15.48
N ASP A 161 8.45 -33.93 14.80
CA ASP A 161 9.89 -33.76 15.06
C ASP A 161 10.21 -32.65 16.11
N ARG A 162 9.19 -32.13 16.82
CA ARG A 162 9.34 -30.96 17.72
C ARG A 162 9.68 -31.33 19.16
N GLN A 163 10.10 -32.55 19.43
CA GLN A 163 10.35 -33.03 20.79
C GLN A 163 11.80 -32.79 21.29
N ALA A 164 12.68 -32.16 20.49
CA ALA A 164 14.08 -31.92 20.87
C ALA A 164 14.51 -30.43 20.97
N ARG A 165 13.60 -29.47 20.80
CA ARG A 165 13.90 -28.03 21.03
C ARG A 165 12.80 -27.37 21.87
N THR A 166 12.78 -27.72 23.16
CA THR A 166 12.29 -26.88 24.24
C THR A 166 13.11 -25.59 24.25
N ASP A 167 12.47 -24.49 23.85
CA ASP A 167 12.54 -23.16 24.48
C ASP A 167 12.24 -22.07 23.43
N GLY A 168 11.00 -21.57 23.47
CA GLY A 168 10.65 -20.22 22.96
C GLY A 168 9.98 -20.08 21.59
N ARG A 169 9.62 -21.15 20.86
CA ARG A 169 9.19 -21.02 19.43
C ARG A 169 7.79 -21.52 19.07
N SER A 170 6.87 -21.65 20.02
CA SER A 170 5.53 -22.20 19.79
C SER A 170 4.48 -21.17 19.34
N ASP A 171 4.66 -19.88 19.65
CA ASP A 171 3.61 -18.86 19.45
C ASP A 171 3.57 -18.23 18.05
N LEU A 172 4.56 -18.47 17.18
CA LEU A 172 4.63 -17.81 15.87
C LEU A 172 3.59 -18.31 14.85
N GLN A 173 3.06 -19.52 15.01
CA GLN A 173 2.10 -20.11 14.06
C GLN A 173 0.68 -19.49 14.15
N PRO A 174 0.06 -19.33 15.34
CA PRO A 174 -1.26 -18.68 15.44
C PRO A 174 -1.23 -17.22 14.97
N GLN A 175 -0.12 -16.52 15.19
CA GLN A 175 0.05 -15.14 14.73
C GLN A 175 -0.01 -15.03 13.19
N LYS A 176 0.71 -15.89 12.46
CA LYS A 176 0.69 -15.89 10.99
C LYS A 176 -0.70 -16.18 10.43
N ARG A 177 -1.45 -17.11 11.03
CA ARG A 177 -2.84 -17.40 10.64
C ARG A 177 -3.74 -16.19 10.85
N ARG A 178 -3.60 -15.51 11.99
CA ARG A 178 -4.36 -14.28 12.28
C ARG A 178 -4.04 -13.16 11.28
N GLU A 179 -2.77 -12.95 10.96
CA GLU A 179 -2.33 -11.95 9.97
C GLU A 179 -2.91 -12.26 8.59
N ALA A 180 -2.83 -13.51 8.13
CA ALA A 180 -3.43 -13.94 6.87
C ALA A 180 -4.95 -13.74 6.85
N PHE A 181 -5.65 -14.06 7.94
CA PHE A 181 -7.09 -13.82 8.07
C PHE A 181 -7.44 -12.33 7.97
N VAL A 182 -6.69 -11.46 8.65
CA VAL A 182 -6.88 -9.99 8.57
C VAL A 182 -6.70 -9.50 7.13
N LEU A 183 -5.73 -10.04 6.39
CA LEU A 183 -5.51 -9.69 4.98
C LEU A 183 -6.66 -10.13 4.08
N ILE A 184 -7.15 -11.36 4.25
CA ILE A 184 -8.32 -11.86 3.50
C ILE A 184 -9.54 -10.99 3.78
N PHE A 185 -9.81 -10.71 5.06
CA PHE A 185 -10.91 -9.85 5.47
C PHE A 185 -10.79 -8.46 4.85
N ARG A 186 -9.60 -7.85 4.91
CA ARG A 186 -9.29 -6.57 4.30
C ARG A 186 -9.53 -6.59 2.79
N ASP A 187 -9.14 -7.64 2.09
CA ASP A 187 -9.30 -7.78 0.64
C ASP A 187 -10.78 -7.97 0.24
N CYS A 188 -11.56 -8.70 1.02
CA CYS A 188 -13.02 -8.79 0.84
C CYS A 188 -13.69 -7.43 0.99
N LEU A 189 -13.34 -6.66 2.04
CA LEU A 189 -13.86 -5.31 2.24
C LEU A 189 -13.44 -4.36 1.11
N LEU A 190 -12.20 -4.50 0.62
CA LEU A 190 -11.71 -3.71 -0.51
C LEU A 190 -12.48 -4.03 -1.79
N ALA A 191 -12.75 -5.30 -2.06
CA ALA A 191 -13.54 -5.73 -3.21
C ALA A 191 -14.94 -5.13 -3.18
N PHE A 192 -15.61 -5.20 -2.01
CA PHE A 192 -16.93 -4.58 -1.80
C PHE A 192 -16.92 -3.07 -2.04
N GLN A 193 -15.94 -2.36 -1.47
CA GLN A 193 -15.79 -0.91 -1.67
C GLN A 193 -15.59 -0.56 -3.15
N ALA A 194 -14.73 -1.30 -3.85
CA ALA A 194 -14.44 -1.08 -5.25
C ALA A 194 -15.67 -1.36 -6.14
N LEU A 195 -16.43 -2.40 -5.82
CA LEU A 195 -17.68 -2.73 -6.52
C LEU A 195 -18.75 -1.65 -6.34
N HIS A 196 -18.87 -1.09 -5.13
CA HIS A 196 -19.74 0.06 -4.86
C HIS A 196 -19.32 1.29 -5.65
N LEU A 197 -18.03 1.65 -5.61
CA LEU A 197 -17.50 2.81 -6.32
C LEU A 197 -17.59 2.65 -7.84
N ALA A 198 -17.54 1.43 -8.35
CA ALA A 198 -17.77 1.10 -9.75
C ALA A 198 -19.26 1.18 -10.16
N ARG A 199 -20.18 1.44 -9.21
CA ARG A 199 -21.65 1.41 -9.40
C ARG A 199 -22.18 0.06 -9.88
N ILE A 200 -21.49 -1.03 -9.55
CA ILE A 200 -21.98 -2.40 -9.83
C ILE A 200 -22.87 -2.88 -8.69
N LEU A 201 -22.59 -2.43 -7.46
CA LEU A 201 -23.39 -2.68 -6.27
C LEU A 201 -23.83 -1.33 -5.67
N GLU A 202 -25.11 -1.14 -5.40
CA GLU A 202 -25.62 0.08 -4.78
C GLU A 202 -25.71 -0.08 -3.27
N GLY A 203 -24.66 0.34 -2.55
CA GLY A 203 -24.64 0.44 -1.09
C GLY A 203 -24.89 1.86 -0.58
N GLY A 204 -25.01 2.01 0.74
CA GLY A 204 -24.99 3.34 1.37
C GLY A 204 -23.57 3.91 1.40
N ASP A 205 -23.41 5.19 1.06
CA ASP A 205 -22.11 5.88 1.12
C ASP A 205 -21.53 5.93 2.55
N SER A 206 -22.39 5.95 3.56
CA SER A 206 -21.99 5.87 4.97
C SER A 206 -21.34 4.52 5.28
N LEU A 207 -21.96 3.42 4.88
CA LEU A 207 -21.43 2.06 5.07
C LEU A 207 -20.06 1.93 4.39
N VAL A 208 -19.95 2.34 3.13
CA VAL A 208 -18.70 2.27 2.36
C VAL A 208 -17.62 3.17 2.97
N GLY A 209 -18.02 4.33 3.51
CA GLY A 209 -17.15 5.19 4.31
C GLY A 209 -16.56 4.45 5.51
N ILE A 210 -17.38 3.82 6.34
CA ILE A 210 -16.91 3.06 7.51
C ILE A 210 -15.98 1.90 7.10
N LEU A 211 -16.40 1.07 6.14
CA LEU A 211 -15.59 -0.05 5.67
C LEU A 211 -14.25 0.43 5.11
N GLY A 212 -14.24 1.57 4.41
CA GLY A 212 -13.03 2.18 3.88
C GLY A 212 -12.12 2.77 4.94
N MET A 213 -12.66 3.30 6.04
CA MET A 213 -11.84 3.70 7.19
C MET A 213 -11.16 2.47 7.82
N VAL A 214 -11.91 1.38 8.04
CA VAL A 214 -11.37 0.14 8.61
C VAL A 214 -10.23 -0.42 7.75
N THR A 215 -10.43 -0.54 6.43
CA THR A 215 -9.36 -1.03 5.54
C THR A 215 -8.16 -0.08 5.49
N SER A 216 -8.39 1.24 5.60
CA SER A 216 -7.29 2.22 5.66
C SER A 216 -6.48 2.11 6.94
N ILE A 217 -7.12 1.86 8.09
CA ILE A 217 -6.42 1.64 9.37
C ILE A 217 -5.57 0.37 9.28
N ILE A 218 -6.09 -0.72 8.71
CA ILE A 218 -5.32 -1.95 8.48
C ILE A 218 -4.11 -1.65 7.57
N ASP A 219 -4.32 -0.89 6.49
CA ASP A 219 -3.24 -0.53 5.56
C ASP A 219 -2.17 0.36 6.23
N ILE A 220 -2.55 1.32 7.08
CA ILE A 220 -1.64 2.17 7.88
C ILE A 220 -0.87 1.33 8.89
N ALA A 221 -1.53 0.42 9.59
CA ALA A 221 -0.88 -0.46 10.56
C ALA A 221 0.25 -1.30 9.92
N ARG A 222 0.13 -1.66 8.63
CA ARG A 222 1.16 -2.40 7.89
C ARG A 222 2.39 -1.58 7.52
N VAL A 223 2.30 -0.25 7.52
CA VAL A 223 3.45 0.66 7.31
C VAL A 223 3.89 1.33 8.59
N TRP A 224 3.24 0.98 9.71
CA TRP A 224 3.62 1.48 11.00
C TRP A 224 5.02 0.96 11.36
N PRO A 225 5.90 1.80 11.93
CA PRO A 225 7.23 1.35 12.33
C PRO A 225 7.14 0.16 13.30
N VAL A 226 7.90 -0.88 13.00
CA VAL A 226 8.04 -2.05 13.87
C VAL A 226 8.90 -1.65 15.06
N GLN A 227 8.46 -1.96 16.27
CA GLN A 227 9.25 -1.72 17.47
C GLN A 227 10.48 -2.62 17.40
N ARG A 228 11.67 -2.03 17.23
CA ARG A 228 12.93 -2.77 17.37
C ARG A 228 13.07 -3.12 18.85
N CYS A 229 13.22 -4.40 19.16
CA CYS A 229 13.54 -4.80 20.52
C CYS A 229 14.99 -4.36 20.80
N PRO A 230 15.29 -3.66 21.92
CA PRO A 230 16.63 -3.13 22.20
C PRO A 230 17.75 -4.17 22.08
N LYS A 231 17.45 -5.44 22.37
CA LYS A 231 18.41 -6.56 22.26
C LYS A 231 18.97 -6.75 20.85
N GLN A 232 18.19 -6.46 19.81
CA GLN A 232 18.66 -6.56 18.41
C GLN A 232 19.62 -5.44 18.04
N GLU A 233 19.52 -4.29 18.70
CA GLU A 233 20.39 -3.13 18.47
C GLU A 233 21.74 -3.32 19.19
N GLU A 234 21.74 -3.93 20.38
CA GLU A 234 22.96 -4.40 21.05
C GLU A 234 23.71 -5.45 20.24
N THR A 235 23.01 -6.39 19.59
CA THR A 235 23.71 -7.40 18.75
C THR A 235 24.25 -6.78 17.46
N ALA A 236 23.53 -5.85 16.84
CA ALA A 236 24.00 -5.16 15.64
C ALA A 236 25.20 -4.24 15.92
N THR A 237 25.22 -3.57 17.07
CA THR A 237 26.37 -2.75 17.50
C THR A 237 27.56 -3.59 17.92
N ALA A 238 27.35 -4.75 18.56
CA ALA A 238 28.43 -5.69 18.86
C ALA A 238 29.09 -6.25 17.58
N VAL A 239 28.30 -6.61 16.57
CA VAL A 239 28.85 -7.11 15.29
C VAL A 239 29.63 -6.03 14.54
N MET A 240 29.15 -4.78 14.52
CA MET A 240 29.92 -3.68 13.91
C MET A 240 31.22 -3.36 14.66
N GLN A 241 31.27 -3.52 15.99
CA GLN A 241 32.51 -3.34 16.76
C GLN A 241 33.54 -4.44 16.48
N ASP A 242 33.09 -5.69 16.31
CA ASP A 242 33.96 -6.83 16.00
C ASP A 242 34.54 -6.74 14.57
N GLU A 243 33.72 -6.35 13.57
CA GLU A 243 34.20 -6.09 12.21
C GLU A 243 35.19 -4.91 12.14
N SER A 244 34.98 -3.87 12.94
CA SER A 244 35.89 -2.73 13.02
C SER A 244 37.25 -3.11 13.63
N GLN A 245 37.26 -4.04 14.60
CA GLN A 245 38.49 -4.59 15.18
C GLN A 245 39.20 -5.53 14.20
N GLN A 246 38.47 -6.36 13.46
CA GLN A 246 39.05 -7.24 12.44
C GLN A 246 39.68 -6.49 11.26
N CYS A 247 39.07 -5.38 10.81
CA CYS A 247 39.69 -4.54 9.79
C CYS A 247 40.97 -3.86 10.29
N ALA A 248 41.00 -3.40 11.54
CA ALA A 248 42.18 -2.77 12.14
C ALA A 248 43.37 -3.75 12.32
N GLU A 249 43.10 -5.04 12.56
CA GLU A 249 44.14 -6.07 12.64
C GLU A 249 44.67 -6.50 11.26
N SER A 250 43.85 -6.42 10.21
CA SER A 250 44.27 -6.77 8.84
C SER A 250 45.20 -5.74 8.18
N GLU A 251 45.10 -4.45 8.54
CA GLU A 251 45.94 -3.38 7.95
C GLU A 251 47.40 -3.40 8.43
N PHE A 252 47.73 -4.13 9.49
CA PHE A 252 49.12 -4.29 9.96
C PHE A 252 49.83 -5.55 9.44
N GLY A 253 49.17 -6.37 8.60
CA GLY A 253 49.66 -7.69 8.19
C GLY A 253 50.37 -7.80 6.83
N GLU A 254 50.16 -6.89 5.88
CA GLU A 254 50.67 -7.07 4.50
C GLU A 254 51.41 -5.82 3.96
N ALA A 255 52.63 -5.62 4.44
CA ALA A 255 53.60 -4.79 3.74
C ALA A 255 54.28 -5.61 2.63
N GLY A 256 53.74 -5.58 1.42
CA GLY A 256 54.53 -5.92 0.23
C GLY A 256 53.76 -6.50 -0.95
N SER A 257 53.12 -5.66 -1.75
CA SER A 257 52.88 -5.97 -3.16
C SER A 257 52.46 -4.73 -3.94
N THR A 258 53.35 -4.30 -4.82
CA THR A 258 53.21 -3.17 -5.75
C THR A 258 52.11 -3.46 -6.78
N PHE A 259 51.03 -2.67 -6.81
CA PHE A 259 50.08 -2.73 -7.92
C PHE A 259 49.82 -1.35 -8.53
N SER A 260 50.12 -1.27 -9.82
CA SER A 260 49.98 -0.09 -10.66
C SER A 260 48.72 -0.21 -11.51
N GLY A 261 47.97 0.88 -11.66
CA GLY A 261 47.41 1.21 -12.96
C GLY A 261 45.90 1.41 -13.05
N GLN A 262 45.59 2.59 -13.61
CA GLN A 262 44.45 2.94 -14.45
C GLN A 262 43.13 3.39 -13.81
N THR A 263 43.09 4.70 -13.65
CA THR A 263 41.92 5.59 -13.70
C THR A 263 41.21 5.55 -15.07
N SER A 264 39.88 5.46 -15.07
CA SER A 264 39.03 6.00 -16.14
C SER A 264 37.75 6.59 -15.55
N THR A 265 37.72 7.92 -15.57
CA THR A 265 36.61 8.83 -15.30
C THR A 265 35.61 8.84 -16.45
N THR A 266 34.32 8.67 -16.18
CA THR A 266 33.27 9.30 -16.99
C THR A 266 32.15 9.80 -16.08
N ARG A 267 32.02 11.12 -16.03
CA ARG A 267 31.07 11.91 -15.26
C ARG A 267 30.10 12.50 -16.27
N GLU A 268 28.84 12.05 -16.28
CA GLU A 268 27.77 12.73 -17.01
C GLU A 268 26.82 13.39 -16.02
N SER A 269 26.82 14.71 -16.10
CA SER A 269 25.98 15.68 -15.41
C SER A 269 24.70 15.92 -16.22
N PHE A 270 23.55 15.95 -15.55
CA PHE A 270 22.30 16.50 -16.08
C PHE A 270 21.60 17.31 -14.97
N GLU A 271 21.87 18.62 -14.96
CA GLU A 271 20.96 19.69 -14.55
C GLU A 271 20.16 20.09 -15.82
N SER A 272 18.98 20.68 -15.87
CA SER A 272 18.22 21.53 -14.94
C SER A 272 16.74 21.59 -15.38
N GLU A 273 15.88 22.00 -14.44
CA GLU A 273 14.68 22.86 -14.55
C GLU A 273 13.66 22.69 -15.69
N VAL A 274 12.36 22.65 -15.34
CA VAL A 274 11.44 23.80 -15.48
C VAL A 274 10.23 23.60 -14.56
N SER A 275 9.98 24.62 -13.74
CA SER A 275 8.83 24.83 -12.87
C SER A 275 7.76 25.61 -13.64
N GLU A 276 6.53 25.10 -13.69
CA GLU A 276 5.36 25.90 -14.10
C GLU A 276 4.16 25.54 -13.21
N SER A 277 3.83 26.44 -12.29
CA SER A 277 2.67 26.35 -11.41
C SER A 277 1.42 26.86 -12.12
N THR A 278 0.62 25.95 -12.65
CA THR A 278 -0.71 26.26 -13.18
C THR A 278 -1.75 26.08 -12.07
N SER A 279 -2.36 27.18 -11.61
CA SER A 279 -3.49 27.13 -10.68
C SER A 279 -4.71 26.52 -11.37
N VAL A 280 -5.07 25.29 -11.03
CA VAL A 280 -6.23 24.59 -11.59
C VAL A 280 -7.47 24.94 -10.77
N GLN A 281 -8.35 25.78 -11.33
CA GLN A 281 -9.72 25.89 -10.85
C GLN A 281 -10.45 24.56 -11.11
N ILE A 282 -10.70 23.80 -10.04
CA ILE A 282 -11.50 22.58 -10.08
C ILE A 282 -12.97 23.01 -10.26
N ALA A 283 -13.45 22.98 -11.50
CA ALA A 283 -14.87 23.07 -11.80
C ALA A 283 -15.58 21.90 -11.10
N GLY A 284 -16.50 22.23 -10.20
CA GLY A 284 -17.23 21.27 -9.38
C GLY A 284 -18.01 20.28 -10.23
N LEU A 285 -17.47 19.08 -10.40
CA LEU A 285 -18.23 17.93 -10.90
C LEU A 285 -19.26 17.53 -9.83
N GLN A 286 -20.52 17.83 -10.11
CA GLN A 286 -21.64 17.15 -9.46
C GLN A 286 -21.68 15.71 -9.98
N LEU A 287 -21.22 14.77 -9.14
CA LEU A 287 -21.35 13.32 -9.32
C LEU A 287 -22.47 12.73 -8.45
#